data_AF-V6I0U6-F1
#
_entry.id   AF-V6I0U6-F1
#
_cell.length_a   1.000
_cell.length_b   1.000
_cell.length_c   1.000
_cell.angle_alpha   90.00
_cell.angle_beta   90.00
_cell.angle_gamma   90.00
#
_symmetry.space_group_name_H-M   'P 1'
#
loop_
_entity.id
_entity.type
_entity.pdbx_description
1 polymer ?
#
loop_
_entity_poly.entity_id
_entity_poly.type
_entity_poly.pdbx_seq_one_letter_code
_entity_poly.pdbx_strand_id
1 'polypeptide(L)' 'PLERIIKEIKRRTKVVGAFPDGKSALMLATARLRHVASTKWGTKKYVDMEKLKELKISKLTA' A
#
# COMPACT_ATOMS: atom_id res chain seq x y z
N PRO A 1 -0.68 5.72 2.02
CA PRO A 1 0.51 4.94 1.58
C PRO A 1 0.15 3.62 0.91
N LEU A 2 -0.59 2.76 1.61
CA LEU A 2 -0.99 1.44 1.13
C LEU A 2 -1.92 1.49 -0.08
N GLU A 3 -2.95 2.34 -0.06
CA GLU A 3 -3.83 2.58 -1.24
C GLU A 3 -3.04 2.96 -2.50
N ARG A 4 -2.00 3.79 -2.35
CA ARG A 4 -1.15 4.18 -3.48
C ARG A 4 -0.39 2.99 -4.05
N ILE A 5 0.13 2.12 -3.19
CA ILE A 5 0.81 0.88 -3.59
C ILE A 5 -0.17 -0.03 -4.34
N ILE A 6 -1.35 -0.26 -3.77
CA ILE A 6 -2.39 -1.11 -4.37
C ILE A 6 -2.83 -0.55 -5.73
N LYS A 7 -3.03 0.77 -5.83
CA LYS A 7 -3.41 1.44 -7.08
C LYS A 7 -2.29 1.36 -8.14
N GLU A 8 -1.04 1.48 -7.71
CA GLU A 8 0.11 1.36 -8.60
C GLU A 8 0.31 -0.08 -9.10
N ILE A 9 0.14 -1.09 -8.23
CA ILE A 9 0.16 -2.50 -8.60
C ILE A 9 -0.95 -2.74 -9.63
N LYS A 10 -2.19 -2.34 -9.35
CA LYS A 10 -3.31 -2.47 -10.29
C LYS A 10 -3.05 -1.75 -11.62
N ARG A 11 -2.43 -0.56 -11.61
CA ARG A 11 -2.09 0.16 -12.85
C ARG A 11 -1.05 -0.59 -13.67
N ARG A 12 -0.02 -1.14 -13.03
CA ARG A 12 1.07 -1.89 -13.69
C ARG A 12 0.63 -3.28 -14.15
N THR A 13 -0.36 -3.89 -13.50
CA THR A 13 -0.93 -5.16 -13.96
C THR A 13 -2.00 -4.97 -15.03
N LYS A 14 -2.67 -3.82 -15.10
CA LYS A 14 -3.70 -3.52 -16.12
C LYS A 14 -3.16 -3.63 -17.56
N VAL A 15 -1.91 -3.22 -17.80
CA VAL A 15 -1.29 -3.30 -19.15
C VAL A 15 -0.91 -4.72 -19.56
N VAL A 16 -0.84 -5.66 -18.61
CA VAL A 16 -0.46 -7.05 -18.87
C VAL A 16 -1.69 -7.88 -19.29
N GLY A 17 -2.90 -7.48 -18.88
CA GLY A 17 -4.15 -8.19 -19.22
C GLY A 17 -4.29 -9.52 -18.48
N ALA A 18 -3.56 -10.54 -18.94
CA ALA A 18 -3.41 -11.84 -18.30
C ALA A 18 -1.93 -12.19 -18.19
N PHE A 19 -1.47 -12.58 -17.00
CA PHE A 19 -0.09 -13.01 -16.84
C PHE A 19 0.12 -14.37 -17.52
N PRO A 20 1.24 -14.57 -18.23
CA PRO A 20 1.56 -15.86 -18.84
C PRO A 20 1.81 -16.96 -17.79
N ASP A 21 2.19 -16.57 -16.56
CA ASP A 21 2.45 -17.45 -15.45
C ASP A 21 2.35 -16.73 -14.09
N GLY A 22 2.09 -17.49 -13.02
CA GLY A 22 1.98 -16.94 -11.66
C GLY A 22 3.29 -16.37 -11.10
N LYS A 23 4.45 -16.84 -11.59
CA LYS A 23 5.77 -16.37 -11.12
C LYS A 23 6.09 -14.99 -11.70
N SER A 24 5.71 -14.69 -12.94
CA SER A 24 5.79 -13.33 -13.48
C SER A 24 4.90 -12.35 -12.73
N ALA A 25 3.70 -12.76 -12.33
CA ALA A 25 2.81 -11.93 -11.51
C ALA A 25 3.46 -11.61 -10.15
N LEU A 26 4.04 -12.63 -9.49
CA LEU A 26 4.76 -12.46 -8.23
C LEU A 26 5.99 -11.56 -8.39
N MET A 27 6.75 -11.70 -9.48
CA MET A 27 7.93 -10.88 -9.76
C MET A 27 7.59 -9.40 -9.92
N LEU A 28 6.52 -9.08 -10.64
CA LEU A 28 6.04 -7.70 -10.79
C LEU A 28 5.60 -7.10 -9.45
N ALA A 29 4.83 -7.86 -8.67
CA ALA A 29 4.37 -7.43 -7.35
C ALA A 29 5.55 -7.19 -6.40
N THR A 30 6.49 -8.13 -6.31
CA THR A 30 7.69 -8.01 -5.46
C THR A 30 8.62 -6.88 -5.89
N ALA A 31 8.83 -6.67 -7.19
CA ALA A 31 9.61 -5.54 -7.69
C ALA A 31 9.01 -4.18 -7.26
N ARG A 32 7.68 -4.03 -7.32
CA ARG A 32 7.01 -2.80 -6.85
C ARG A 32 7.07 -2.65 -5.34
N LEU A 33 6.83 -3.72 -4.59
CA LEU A 33 6.94 -3.69 -3.12
C LEU A 33 8.35 -3.33 -2.66
N ARG A 34 9.39 -3.92 -3.28
CA ARG A 34 10.79 -3.61 -3.00
C ARG A 34 11.12 -2.15 -3.26
N HIS A 35 10.69 -1.59 -4.40
CA HIS A 35 10.90 -0.17 -4.70
C HIS A 35 10.25 0.74 -3.66
N VAL A 36 9.05 0.41 -3.18
CA VAL A 36 8.39 1.22 -2.14
C VAL A 36 9.05 1.04 -0.77
N ALA A 37 9.46 -0.17 -0.40
CA ALA A 37 10.20 -0.44 0.83
C ALA A 37 11.56 0.28 0.87
N SER A 38 12.25 0.39 -0.27
CA SER A 38 13.51 1.14 -0.40
C SER A 38 13.33 2.66 -0.43
N THR A 39 12.10 3.17 -0.46
CA THR A 39 11.84 4.61 -0.38
C THR A 39 11.42 5.02 1.03
N LYS A 40 11.46 6.32 1.32
CA LYS A 40 11.00 6.93 2.60
C LYS A 40 9.56 6.55 3.03
N TRP A 41 8.82 5.85 2.18
CA TRP A 41 7.45 5.42 2.41
C TRP A 41 7.34 4.06 3.12
N GLY A 42 8.42 3.26 3.15
CA GLY A 42 8.42 1.95 3.81
C GLY A 42 8.21 2.00 5.33
N THR A 43 8.65 3.08 5.98
CA THR A 43 8.54 3.27 7.43
C THR A 43 7.31 4.09 7.86
N LYS A 44 6.53 4.61 6.91
CA LYS A 44 5.42 5.50 7.21
C LYS A 44 4.14 4.69 7.49
N LYS A 45 3.63 4.77 8.72
CA LYS A 45 2.34 4.15 9.10
C LYS A 45 1.23 4.59 8.13
N TYR A 46 0.46 3.63 7.63
CA TYR A 46 -0.61 3.88 6.66
C TYR A 46 -1.80 4.62 7.31
N VAL A 47 -2.23 4.14 8.47
CA VAL A 47 -3.23 4.75 9.33
C VAL A 47 -2.68 4.68 10.75
N ASP A 48 -2.70 5.80 11.45
CA ASP A 48 -2.30 5.87 12.85
C ASP A 48 -3.54 5.71 13.74
N MET A 49 -3.67 4.54 14.35
CA MET A 49 -4.83 4.21 15.18
C MET A 49 -4.83 4.97 16.50
N GLU A 50 -3.69 5.52 16.92
CA GLU A 50 -3.56 6.33 18.14
C GLU A 50 -4.24 7.69 17.95
N LYS A 51 -3.94 8.38 16.85
CA LYS A 51 -4.65 9.62 16.46
C LYS A 51 -6.15 9.42 16.29
N LEU A 52 -6.56 8.27 15.75
CA LEU A 52 -7.99 7.97 15.60
C LEU A 52 -8.67 7.77 16.97
N LYS A 53 -7.98 7.15 17.93
CA LYS A 53 -8.46 7.00 19.30
C LYS A 53 -8.53 8.33 20.03
N GLU A 54 -7.50 9.17 19.92
CA GLU A 54 -7.49 10.54 20.50
C GLU A 54 -8.68 11.37 19.99
N LEU A 55 -8.96 11.33 18.69
CA LEU A 55 -10.12 12.02 18.10
C LEU A 55 -11.47 11.46 18.58
N LYS A 56 -11.57 10.15 18.84
CA LYS A 56 -12.78 9.55 19.42
C LYS A 56 -12.96 9.97 20.88
N ILE A 57 -11.88 10.01 21.65
CA ILE A 57 -11.90 10.41 23.06
C ILE A 57 -12.30 11.88 23.16
N SER A 58 -11.69 12.77 22.38
CA SER A 58 -12.00 14.20 22.42
C SER A 58 -13.46 14.50 22.04
N LYS A 59 -14.05 13.72 21.13
CA LYS A 59 -15.47 13.81 20.75
C LYS A 59 -16.43 13.24 21.79
N LEU A 60 -15.96 12.35 22.66
CA LEU A 60 -16.78 11.76 23.72
C LEU A 60 -16.76 12.64 24.98
N THR A 61 -15.68 13.40 25.17
CA THR A 61 -15.53 14.38 26.26
C THR A 61 -16.12 15.76 25.95
N ALA A 62 -16.63 15.99 24.74
CA ALA A 62 -17.28 17.23 24.30
C ALA A 62 -18.78 17.00 24.13
#